data_AF-A0A937F3I9-F1
#
_entry.id   AF-A0A937F3I9-F1
#
_cell.length_a   1.000
_cell.length_b   1.000
_cell.length_c   1.000
_cell.angle_alpha   90.00
_cell.angle_beta   90.00
_cell.angle_gamma   90.00
#
_symmetry.space_group_name_H-M   'P 1'
#
loop_
_entity.id
_entity.type
_entity.pdbx_description
1 polymer ?
#
loop_
_entity_poly.entity_id
_entity_poly.type
_entity_poly.pdbx_seq_one_letter_code
_entity_poly.pdbx_strand_id
1 'polypeptide(L)' 'MKCLISPKLKQYDHRKYSQQWLNQLTQRYAYHALMTQAPLQGFTVEQEETLEDGTIRVVLAKWV' A
#
# COMPACT_ATOMS: atom_id res chain seq x y z
N MET A 1 -13.61 1.27 -6.63
CA MET A 1 -12.29 1.58 -7.22
C MET A 1 -11.23 0.71 -6.56
N LYS A 2 -10.53 -0.16 -7.30
CA LYS A 2 -9.34 -0.86 -6.79
C LYS A 2 -8.14 0.06 -7.00
N CYS A 3 -7.69 0.74 -5.94
CA CYS A 3 -6.46 1.53 -6.00
C CYS A 3 -5.25 0.60 -5.96
N LEU A 4 -4.74 0.22 -7.14
CA LEU A 4 -3.42 -0.39 -7.27
C LEU A 4 -2.37 0.73 -7.13
N ILE A 5 -1.93 0.97 -5.90
CA ILE A 5 -0.86 1.93 -5.59
C ILE A 5 0.44 1.34 -6.14
N SER A 6 0.92 1.86 -7.28
CA SER A 6 2.21 1.50 -7.86
C SER A 6 3.29 2.43 -7.29
N PRO A 7 4.15 2.01 -6.36
CA PRO A 7 5.06 2.95 -5.69
C PRO A 7 6.35 3.10 -6.48
N LYS A 8 6.88 4.32 -6.49
CA LYS A 8 8.12 4.72 -7.17
C LYS A 8 9.40 4.22 -6.47
N LEU A 9 9.52 2.90 -6.27
CA LEU A 9 10.77 2.25 -5.83
C LEU A 9 11.54 1.61 -7.00
N LYS A 10 11.01 1.69 -8.22
CA LYS A 10 11.53 1.05 -9.45
C LYS A 10 12.97 1.44 -9.84
N GLN A 11 13.51 2.50 -9.24
CA GLN A 11 14.81 3.08 -9.56
C GLN A 11 15.88 2.78 -8.50
N TYR A 12 15.53 2.09 -7.41
CA TYR A 12 16.50 1.61 -6.42
C TYR A 12 17.11 0.29 -6.90
N ASP A 13 18.44 0.23 -6.86
CA ASP A 13 19.30 -0.81 -7.43
C ASP A 13 18.82 -2.25 -7.12
N HIS A 14 18.17 -2.88 -8.10
CA HIS A 14 17.70 -4.27 -8.02
C HIS A 14 18.85 -5.28 -7.91
N ARG A 15 20.11 -4.85 -8.07
CA ARG A 15 21.27 -5.75 -7.99
C ARG A 15 21.65 -6.10 -6.56
N LYS A 16 21.23 -5.29 -5.58
CA LYS A 16 21.62 -5.45 -4.16
C LYS A 16 20.54 -6.10 -3.29
N TYR A 17 19.27 -6.08 -3.72
CA TYR A 17 18.15 -6.56 -2.92
C TYR A 17 17.22 -7.45 -3.73
N SER A 18 16.68 -8.50 -3.10
CA SER A 18 15.72 -9.39 -3.75
C SER A 18 14.42 -8.64 -4.06
N GLN A 19 13.74 -9.03 -5.14
CA GLN A 19 12.44 -8.47 -5.49
C GLN A 19 11.41 -8.66 -4.37
N GLN A 20 11.50 -9.77 -3.63
CA GLN A 20 10.64 -10.05 -2.47
C GLN A 20 10.83 -9.01 -1.37
N TRP A 21 12.07 -8.67 -1.03
CA TRP A 21 12.36 -7.64 -0.03
C TRP A 21 11.88 -6.26 -0.49
N LEU A 22 12.12 -5.92 -1.75
CA LEU A 22 11.63 -4.67 -2.33
C LEU A 22 10.10 -4.59 -2.27
N ASN A 23 9.39 -5.68 -2.56
CA ASN A 23 7.93 -5.74 -2.49
C ASN A 23 7.44 -5.50 -1.06
N GLN A 24 8.05 -6.13 -0.05
CA GLN A 24 7.70 -5.92 1.36
C GLN A 24 7.91 -4.46 1.79
N LEU A 25 9.06 -3.89 1.44
CA LEU A 25 9.37 -2.49 1.74
C LEU A 25 8.35 -1.55 1.08
N THR A 26 8.10 -1.78 -0.20
CA THR A 26 7.15 -1.04 -1.04
C THR A 26 5.75 -1.07 -0.45
N GLN A 27 5.28 -2.25 -0.05
CA GLN A 27 3.97 -2.46 0.54
C GLN A 27 3.82 -1.68 1.86
N ARG A 28 4.83 -1.71 2.74
CA ARG A 28 4.81 -0.98 4.02
C ARG A 28 4.73 0.53 3.81
N TYR A 29 5.50 1.07 2.87
CA TYR A 29 5.42 2.49 2.52
C TYR A 29 4.06 2.86 1.93
N ALA A 30 3.54 2.05 1.02
CA ALA A 30 2.24 2.29 0.40
C ALA A 30 1.12 2.30 1.45
N TYR A 31 1.17 1.40 2.43
CA TYR A 31 0.23 1.34 3.54
C TYR A 31 0.25 2.64 4.37
N HIS A 32 1.42 3.06 4.87
CA HIS A 32 1.51 4.28 5.69
C HIS A 32 1.13 5.54 4.90
N ALA A 33 1.49 5.62 3.63
CA ALA A 33 1.09 6.70 2.75
C ALA A 33 -0.43 6.73 2.58
N LEU A 34 -1.06 5.57 2.33
CA LEU A 34 -2.52 5.45 2.20
C LEU A 34 -3.23 5.87 3.48
N MET A 35 -2.79 5.39 4.65
CA MET A 35 -3.41 5.76 5.93
C MET A 35 -3.31 7.25 6.25
N THR A 36 -2.28 7.91 5.75
CA THR A 36 -2.11 9.36 5.90
C THR A 36 -2.93 10.15 4.89
N GLN A 37 -2.98 9.70 3.64
CA GLN A 37 -3.56 10.45 2.51
C GLN A 37 -5.07 10.22 2.33
N ALA A 38 -5.56 9.01 2.65
CA ALA A 38 -6.97 8.65 2.45
C ALA A 38 -7.92 9.56 3.25
N PRO A 39 -7.70 9.83 4.56
CA PRO A 39 -8.54 10.75 5.32
C PRO A 39 -8.53 12.17 4.77
N LEU A 40 -7.37 12.67 4.32
CA LEU A 40 -7.24 14.02 3.73
C LEU A 40 -8.06 14.19 2.45
N GLN A 41 -8.33 13.11 1.74
CA GLN A 41 -9.12 13.09 0.51
C GLN A 41 -10.61 12.75 0.75
N GLY A 42 -11.00 12.62 2.03
CA GLY A 42 -12.35 12.31 2.47
C GLY A 42 -12.70 10.82 2.38
N PHE A 43 -11.72 9.93 2.36
CA PHE A 43 -11.95 8.49 2.46
C PHE A 43 -11.84 8.03 3.92
N THR A 44 -12.73 7.13 4.31
CA THR A 44 -12.71 6.42 5.59
C THR A 44 -12.25 4.98 5.35
N VAL A 45 -11.45 4.44 6.27
CA VAL A 45 -11.05 3.03 6.26
C VAL A 45 -12.17 2.21 6.90
N GLU A 46 -12.77 1.31 6.13
CA GLU A 46 -13.86 0.43 6.60
C GLU A 46 -13.32 -0.92 7.08
N GLN A 47 -12.30 -1.45 6.42
CA GLN A 47 -11.75 -2.76 6.73
C GLN A 47 -10.26 -2.84 6.39
N GLU A 48 -9.51 -3.52 7.26
CA GLU A 48 -8.12 -3.88 7.06
C GLU A 48 -7.96 -5.37 7.32
N GLU A 49 -7.36 -6.09 6.37
CA GLU A 49 -7.09 -7.52 6.47
C GLU A 49 -5.66 -7.81 6.00
N THR A 50 -4.94 -8.66 6.74
CA THR A 50 -3.66 -9.19 6.30
C THR A 50 -3.85 -10.64 5.88
N LEU A 51 -3.57 -10.94 4.62
CA LEU A 51 -3.66 -12.27 4.05
C LEU A 51 -2.51 -13.16 4.56
N GLU A 52 -2.65 -14.47 4.42
CA GLU A 52 -1.67 -15.48 4.85
C GLU A 52 -0.29 -15.30 4.20
N ASP A 53 -0.25 -14.69 3.01
CA ASP A 53 0.98 -14.37 2.26
C ASP A 53 1.64 -13.06 2.70
N GLY A 54 1.06 -12.36 3.68
CA GLY A 54 1.51 -11.07 4.18
C GLY A 54 1.00 -9.86 3.38
N THR A 55 0.14 -10.05 2.39
CA THR A 55 -0.49 -8.96 1.64
C THR A 55 -1.52 -8.24 2.51
N ILE A 56 -1.41 -6.91 2.60
CA ILE A 56 -2.36 -6.07 3.33
C ILE A 56 -3.43 -5.56 2.36
N ARG A 57 -4.69 -5.87 2.65
CA ARG A 57 -5.86 -5.40 1.93
C ARG A 57 -6.58 -4.36 2.77
N VAL A 58 -6.73 -3.16 2.20
CA VAL A 58 -7.47 -2.05 2.84
C VAL A 58 -8.67 -1.70 1.99
N VAL A 59 -9.85 -1.66 2.61
CA VAL A 59 -11.10 -1.20 2.00
C VAL A 59 -11.37 0.23 2.45
N LEU A 60 -11.49 1.12 1.46
CA LEU A 60 -11.82 2.52 1.67
C LEU A 60 -13.25 2.81 1.19
N ALA A 61 -14.01 3.55 1.97
CA ALA A 61 -15.28 4.14 1.58
C ALA A 61 -15.17 5.66 1.51
N LYS A 62 -15.97 6.28 0.65
CA LYS A 62 -16.14 7.72 0.60
C LYS A 62 -17.63 8.02 0.58
N TRP A 63 -18.09 8.70 1.61
CA TRP A 63 -19.45 9.17 1.73
C TRP A 63 -19.47 10.60 1.18
N VAL A 64 -19.89 10.75 -0.07
CA VAL A 64 -20.11 12.06 -0.72
C VAL A 64 -21.56 12.48 -0.55
#